data_AF-A0A7C7ZL13-F1
#
_entry.id   AF-A0A7C7ZL13-F1
#
_cell.length_a   1.000
_cell.length_b   1.000
_cell.length_c   1.000
_cell.angle_alpha   90.00
_cell.angle_beta   90.00
_cell.angle_gamma   90.00
#
_symmetry.space_group_name_H-M   'P 1'
#
loop_
_entity.id
_entity.type
_entity.pdbx_description
1 polymer ?
#
loop_
_entity_poly.entity_id
_entity_poly.type
_entity_poly.pdbx_seq_one_letter_code
_entity_poly.pdbx_strand_id
1 'polypeptide(L)'
;MSAGTDAVAQAETDVFSLRVGTPKHFRWLEGIVKAVLVMNLFDAVMTLWWVSSGLATEANPFLEQIVREHGFLFVVSKISLVILGTTLLWRYRTRPLAVLGIFAAFLVYYEVLLIHLSFASLLIGELIDA
;
A
#
# COMPACT_ATOMS: atom_id res chain seq x y z
N MET A 1 26.31 33.68 -21.24
CA MET A 1 26.16 32.36 -20.58
C MET A 1 24.86 32.21 -19.77
N SER A 2 23.90 33.16 -19.75
CA SER A 2 22.67 33.01 -18.92
C SER A 2 21.52 32.24 -19.61
N ALA A 3 21.42 32.26 -20.94
CA ALA A 3 20.29 31.65 -21.65
C ALA A 3 20.17 30.12 -21.49
N GLY A 4 21.28 29.41 -21.20
CA GLY A 4 21.26 27.96 -20.99
C GLY A 4 20.74 27.57 -19.60
N THR A 5 21.02 28.38 -18.58
CA THR A 5 20.58 28.15 -17.20
C THR A 5 19.08 28.37 -17.05
N ASP A 6 18.56 29.39 -17.74
CA ASP A 6 17.13 29.73 -17.73
C ASP A 6 16.28 28.64 -18.42
N ALA A 7 16.79 28.05 -19.50
CA ALA A 7 16.11 26.95 -20.21
C ALA A 7 16.01 25.67 -19.38
N VAL A 8 17.06 25.32 -18.60
CA VAL A 8 17.05 24.16 -17.71
C VAL A 8 16.08 24.38 -16.55
N ALA A 9 16.11 25.56 -15.92
CA ALA A 9 15.18 25.90 -14.85
C ALA A 9 13.72 25.87 -15.34
N GLN A 10 13.44 26.39 -16.53
CA GLN A 10 12.10 26.39 -17.11
C GLN A 10 11.62 24.97 -17.45
N ALA A 11 12.51 24.11 -17.96
CA ALA A 11 12.20 22.69 -18.20
C ALA A 11 11.92 21.92 -16.91
N GLU A 12 12.67 22.16 -15.83
CA GLU A 12 12.39 21.56 -14.52
C GLU A 12 11.01 21.99 -14.00
N THR A 13 10.67 23.27 -14.15
CA THR A 13 9.38 23.81 -13.70
C THR A 13 8.20 23.19 -14.48
N ASP A 14 8.37 22.99 -15.79
CA ASP A 14 7.38 22.35 -16.65
C ASP A 14 7.14 20.89 -16.26
N VAL A 15 8.20 20.13 -15.93
CA VAL A 15 8.08 18.73 -15.48
C VAL A 15 7.27 18.65 -14.18
N PHE A 16 7.50 19.54 -13.22
CA PHE A 16 6.72 19.57 -11.98
C PHE A 16 5.26 20.00 -12.21
N SER A 17 4.96 20.71 -13.29
CA SER A 17 3.61 21.17 -13.64
C SER A 17 2.75 20.12 -14.36
N LEU A 18 3.36 19.02 -14.82
CA LEU A 18 2.67 17.98 -15.61
C LEU A 18 1.45 17.43 -14.87
N ARG A 19 0.29 17.59 -15.52
CA ARG A 19 -0.97 16.97 -15.11
C ARG A 19 -1.29 15.82 -16.04
N VAL A 20 -1.68 14.69 -15.47
CA VAL A 20 -2.01 13.46 -16.18
C VAL A 20 -3.39 12.96 -15.81
N GLY A 21 -3.95 12.11 -16.68
CA GLY A 21 -5.19 11.39 -16.42
C GLY A 21 -6.40 11.91 -17.19
N THR A 22 -7.30 11.00 -17.51
CA THR A 22 -8.63 11.27 -18.06
C THR A 22 -9.69 10.83 -17.05
N PRO A 23 -10.96 11.26 -17.18
CA PRO A 23 -12.03 10.76 -16.31
C PRO A 23 -12.15 9.23 -16.32
N LYS A 24 -11.87 8.58 -17.45
CA LYS A 24 -11.83 7.11 -17.54
C LYS A 24 -10.67 6.55 -16.71
N HIS A 25 -9.45 7.12 -16.83
CA HIS A 25 -8.30 6.69 -16.03
C HIS A 25 -8.56 6.83 -14.52
N PHE A 26 -9.22 7.91 -14.09
CA PHE A 26 -9.50 8.09 -12.67
C PHE A 26 -10.49 7.07 -12.11
N ARG A 27 -11.46 6.58 -12.91
CA ARG A 27 -12.33 5.47 -12.48
C ARG A 27 -11.57 4.17 -12.26
N TRP A 28 -10.63 3.84 -13.13
CA TRP A 28 -9.74 2.68 -12.94
C TRP A 28 -8.87 2.85 -11.70
N LEU A 29 -8.29 4.04 -11.53
CA LEU A 29 -7.46 4.37 -10.38
C LEU A 29 -8.25 4.28 -9.06
N GLU A 30 -9.52 4.67 -9.06
CA GLU A 30 -10.41 4.50 -7.91
C GLU A 30 -10.60 3.02 -7.56
N GLY A 31 -10.79 2.17 -8.56
CA GLY A 31 -10.84 0.71 -8.38
C GLY A 31 -9.58 0.15 -7.75
N ILE A 32 -8.40 0.62 -8.19
CA ILE A 32 -7.10 0.22 -7.63
C ILE A 32 -6.99 0.67 -6.17
N VAL A 33 -7.38 1.91 -5.84
CA VAL A 33 -7.37 2.39 -4.44
C VAL A 33 -8.31 1.56 -3.56
N LYS A 34 -9.51 1.22 -4.05
CA LYS A 34 -10.43 0.33 -3.32
C LYS A 34 -9.81 -1.06 -3.10
N ALA A 35 -9.14 -1.62 -4.11
CA ALA A 35 -8.43 -2.88 -3.98
C ALA A 35 -7.32 -2.81 -2.92
N VAL A 36 -6.53 -1.73 -2.90
CA VAL A 36 -5.52 -1.48 -1.84
C VAL A 36 -6.14 -1.51 -0.45
N LEU A 37 -7.27 -0.84 -0.25
CA LEU A 37 -7.95 -0.82 1.05
C LEU A 37 -8.46 -2.21 1.47
N VAL A 38 -9.01 -2.98 0.54
CA VAL A 38 -9.46 -4.36 0.81
C VAL A 38 -8.27 -5.27 1.13
N MET A 39 -7.18 -5.19 0.36
CA MET A 39 -5.97 -5.97 0.63
C MET A 39 -5.31 -5.59 1.95
N ASN A 40 -5.31 -4.30 2.33
CA ASN A 40 -4.83 -3.87 3.63
C ASN A 40 -5.67 -4.40 4.80
N LEU A 41 -7.01 -4.41 4.65
CA LEU A 41 -7.88 -5.02 5.65
C LEU A 41 -7.57 -6.52 5.81
N PHE A 42 -7.41 -7.23 4.70
CA PHE A 42 -7.03 -8.64 4.71
C PHE A 42 -5.66 -8.86 5.37
N ASP A 43 -4.65 -8.07 5.02
CA ASP A 43 -3.32 -8.05 5.65
C ASP A 43 -3.40 -7.87 7.18
N ALA A 44 -4.18 -6.89 7.65
CA ALA A 44 -4.33 -6.65 9.08
C ALA A 44 -4.95 -7.83 9.82
N VAL A 45 -6.00 -8.45 9.26
CA VAL A 45 -6.67 -9.62 9.85
C VAL A 45 -5.76 -10.84 9.86
N MET A 46 -5.12 -11.13 8.72
CA MET A 46 -4.22 -12.28 8.60
C MET A 46 -3.01 -12.13 9.52
N THR A 47 -2.33 -10.98 9.49
CA THR A 47 -1.19 -10.71 10.39
C THR A 47 -1.57 -10.90 11.85
N LEU A 48 -2.70 -10.34 12.28
CA LEU A 48 -3.17 -10.50 13.65
C LEU A 48 -3.40 -11.97 14.00
N TRP A 49 -4.00 -12.75 13.10
CA TRP A 49 -4.23 -14.18 13.32
C TRP A 49 -2.92 -14.99 13.39
N TRP A 50 -1.98 -14.74 12.47
CA TRP A 50 -0.69 -15.44 12.44
C TRP A 50 0.15 -15.16 13.69
N VAL A 51 0.23 -13.89 14.10
CA VAL A 51 1.00 -13.49 15.27
C VAL A 51 0.35 -13.98 16.57
N SER A 52 -0.97 -13.87 16.70
CA SER A 52 -1.69 -14.35 17.89
C SER A 52 -1.65 -15.87 18.04
N SER A 53 -1.51 -16.61 16.93
CA SER A 53 -1.33 -18.06 16.94
C SER A 53 0.13 -18.50 17.14
N GLY A 54 1.07 -17.56 17.23
CA GLY A 54 2.50 -17.84 17.35
C GLY A 54 3.15 -18.41 16.08
N LEU A 55 2.46 -18.33 14.93
CA LEU A 55 2.90 -18.91 13.65
C LEU A 55 3.84 -17.98 12.87
N ALA A 56 3.78 -16.67 13.14
CA ALA A 56 4.63 -15.68 12.48
C ALA A 56 4.95 -14.49 13.42
N THR A 57 5.88 -13.65 12.98
CA THR A 57 6.20 -12.35 13.58
C THR A 57 5.81 -11.23 12.61
N GLU A 58 5.47 -10.05 13.10
CA GLU A 58 5.22 -8.89 12.25
C GLU A 58 6.55 -8.31 11.73
N ALA A 59 6.61 -8.06 10.43
CA ALA A 59 7.83 -7.60 9.78
C ALA A 59 8.18 -6.15 10.13
N ASN A 60 7.17 -5.34 10.52
CA ASN A 60 7.34 -3.95 10.90
C ASN A 60 7.72 -3.84 12.39
N PRO A 61 8.96 -3.44 12.75
CA PRO A 61 9.40 -3.38 14.14
C PRO A 61 8.57 -2.41 15.01
N PHE A 62 7.99 -1.37 14.43
CA PHE A 62 7.13 -0.43 15.15
C PHE A 62 5.76 -1.02 15.50
N LEU A 63 5.29 -1.99 14.71
CA LEU A 63 3.99 -2.63 14.92
C LEU A 63 4.10 -3.96 15.66
N GLU A 64 5.28 -4.59 15.69
CA GLU A 64 5.53 -5.89 16.35
C GLU A 64 5.05 -5.94 17.81
N GLN A 65 5.36 -4.90 18.60
CA GLN A 65 4.88 -4.85 19.99
C GLN A 65 3.36 -4.64 20.06
N ILE A 66 2.82 -3.77 19.19
CA ILE A 66 1.40 -3.43 19.19
C ILE A 66 0.54 -4.64 18.80
N VAL A 67 0.95 -5.43 17.80
CA VAL A 67 0.19 -6.62 17.39
C VAL A 67 0.15 -7.70 18.47
N ARG A 68 1.19 -7.81 19.29
CA ARG A 68 1.27 -8.79 20.39
C ARG A 68 0.48 -8.36 21.61
N GLU A 69 0.54 -7.09 21.99
CA GLU A 69 -0.09 -6.58 23.22
C GLU A 69 -1.52 -6.07 22.99
N HIS A 70 -1.78 -5.50 21.81
CA HIS A 70 -2.98 -4.72 21.51
C HIS A 70 -3.49 -4.91 20.07
N GLY A 71 -4.04 -6.09 19.76
CA GLY A 71 -4.51 -6.43 18.41
C GLY A 71 -5.49 -5.43 17.79
N PHE A 72 -6.41 -4.87 18.57
CA PHE A 72 -7.32 -3.82 18.08
C PHE A 72 -6.58 -2.55 17.65
N LEU A 73 -5.63 -2.07 18.47
CA LEU A 73 -4.84 -0.88 18.16
C LEU A 73 -3.96 -1.11 16.92
N PHE A 74 -3.44 -2.32 16.75
CA PHE A 74 -2.70 -2.71 15.55
C PHE A 74 -3.55 -2.55 14.28
N VAL A 75 -4.76 -3.13 14.26
CA VAL A 75 -5.67 -3.05 13.11
C VAL A 75 -6.07 -1.61 12.82
N VAL A 76 -6.46 -0.83 13.83
CA VAL A 76 -6.81 0.59 13.67
C VAL A 76 -5.63 1.38 13.11
N SER A 77 -4.41 1.12 13.59
CA SER A 77 -3.20 1.82 13.13
C SER A 77 -2.90 1.52 11.66
N LYS A 78 -2.91 0.24 11.26
CA LYS A 78 -2.70 -0.17 9.86
C LYS A 78 -3.73 0.48 8.94
N ILE A 79 -5.02 0.34 9.27
CA ILE A 79 -6.11 0.88 8.44
C ILE A 79 -6.01 2.40 8.33
N SER A 80 -5.76 3.09 9.46
CA SER A 80 -5.68 4.56 9.48
C SER A 80 -4.52 5.07 8.61
N LEU A 81 -3.35 4.43 8.69
CA LEU A 81 -2.18 4.81 7.89
C LEU A 81 -2.45 4.67 6.38
N VAL A 82 -3.10 3.57 5.96
CA VAL A 82 -3.40 3.33 4.55
C VAL A 82 -4.51 4.24 4.05
N ILE A 83 -5.56 4.48 4.84
CA ILE A 83 -6.60 5.45 4.49
C ILE A 83 -5.98 6.84 4.29
N LEU A 84 -5.12 7.29 5.20
CA LEU A 84 -4.44 8.58 5.08
C LEU A 84 -3.55 8.63 3.82
N GLY A 85 -2.72 7.60 3.59
CA GLY A 85 -1.83 7.54 2.44
C GLY A 85 -2.60 7.52 1.11
N THR A 86 -3.62 6.67 0.98
CA THR A 86 -4.46 6.60 -0.22
C THR A 86 -5.27 7.86 -0.44
N THR A 87 -5.78 8.51 0.62
CA THR A 87 -6.46 9.81 0.54
C THR A 87 -5.53 10.90 0.03
N LEU A 88 -4.29 10.94 0.53
CA LEU A 88 -3.27 11.90 0.09
C LEU A 88 -2.94 11.71 -1.39
N LEU A 89 -2.68 10.47 -1.81
CA LEU A 89 -2.40 10.14 -3.20
C LEU A 89 -3.60 10.46 -4.11
N TRP A 90 -4.82 10.15 -3.66
CA TRP A 90 -6.05 10.45 -4.39
C TRP A 90 -6.28 11.95 -4.57
N ARG A 91 -5.99 12.75 -3.54
CA ARG A 91 -6.06 14.22 -3.60
C ARG A 91 -5.15 14.78 -4.68
N TYR A 92 -3.98 14.17 -4.89
CA TYR A 92 -3.00 14.58 -5.90
C TYR A 92 -2.98 13.71 -7.16
N ARG A 93 -4.01 12.91 -7.43
CA ARG A 93 -4.08 11.94 -8.54
C ARG A 93 -3.84 12.49 -9.95
N THR A 94 -3.89 13.81 -10.13
CA THR A 94 -3.53 14.47 -11.39
C THR A 94 -2.02 14.62 -11.58
N ARG A 95 -1.21 14.40 -10.53
CA ARG A 95 0.25 14.41 -10.59
C ARG A 95 0.78 13.00 -10.90
N PRO A 96 1.76 12.85 -11.80
CA PRO A 96 2.28 11.53 -12.19
C PRO A 96 2.86 10.75 -11.01
N LEU A 97 3.55 11.41 -10.08
CA LEU A 97 4.08 10.78 -8.87
C LEU A 97 3.00 10.17 -7.97
N ALA A 98 1.82 10.80 -7.88
CA ALA A 98 0.73 10.25 -7.09
C ALA A 98 0.14 8.99 -7.74
N VAL A 99 0.04 8.97 -9.07
CA VAL A 99 -0.39 7.77 -9.83
C VAL A 99 0.62 6.65 -9.63
N LEU A 100 1.92 6.93 -9.78
CA LEU A 100 2.98 5.95 -9.53
C LEU A 100 2.91 5.40 -8.10
N GLY A 101 2.69 6.28 -7.10
CA GLY A 101 2.52 5.90 -5.71
C GLY A 101 1.31 4.98 -5.47
N ILE A 102 0.19 5.20 -6.17
CA ILE A 102 -0.99 4.31 -6.08
C ILE A 102 -0.68 2.93 -6.64
N PHE A 103 -0.01 2.86 -7.80
CA PHE A 103 0.41 1.57 -8.37
C PHE A 103 1.44 0.86 -7.50
N ALA A 104 2.41 1.59 -6.94
CA ALA A 104 3.39 1.02 -6.01
C ALA A 104 2.71 0.47 -4.76
N ALA A 105 1.78 1.20 -4.15
CA ALA A 105 1.00 0.73 -3.01
C ALA A 105 0.18 -0.53 -3.37
N PHE A 106 -0.44 -0.56 -4.54
CA PHE A 106 -1.14 -1.75 -5.03
C PHE A 106 -0.21 -2.96 -5.15
N LEU A 107 0.97 -2.80 -5.74
CA LEU A 107 1.93 -3.89 -5.90
C LEU A 107 2.42 -4.44 -4.56
N VAL A 108 2.73 -3.56 -3.61
CA VAL A 108 3.15 -3.97 -2.25
C VAL A 108 2.04 -4.75 -1.55
N TYR A 109 0.80 -4.26 -1.57
CA TYR A 109 -0.32 -4.97 -0.94
C TYR A 109 -0.68 -6.27 -1.65
N TYR A 110 -0.51 -6.32 -2.97
CA TYR A 110 -0.68 -7.53 -3.75
C TYR A 110 0.38 -8.59 -3.37
N GLU A 111 1.63 -8.18 -3.20
CA GLU A 111 2.70 -9.08 -2.74
C GLU A 111 2.43 -9.62 -1.33
N VAL A 112 2.04 -8.76 -0.39
CA VAL A 112 1.66 -9.17 0.97
C VAL A 112 0.49 -10.17 0.97
N LEU A 113 -0.51 -9.94 0.11
CA LEU A 113 -1.61 -10.89 -0.08
C LEU A 113 -1.10 -12.27 -0.55
N LEU A 114 -0.20 -12.31 -1.52
CA LEU A 114 0.39 -13.56 -2.01
C LEU A 114 1.19 -14.29 -0.93
N ILE A 115 1.92 -13.55 -0.08
CA ILE A 115 2.64 -14.12 1.07
C ILE A 115 1.67 -14.81 2.02
N HIS A 116 0.56 -14.16 2.39
CA HIS A 116 -0.44 -14.77 3.26
C HIS A 116 -1.08 -16.02 2.64
N LEU A 117 -1.42 -15.98 1.34
CA LEU A 117 -1.98 -17.13 0.64
C LEU A 117 -1.00 -18.30 0.56
N SER A 118 0.28 -18.02 0.29
CA SER A 118 1.33 -19.04 0.27
C SER A 118 1.49 -19.69 1.64
N PHE A 119 1.55 -18.89 2.70
CA PHE A 119 1.68 -19.41 4.07
C PHE A 119 0.45 -20.22 4.50
N ALA A 120 -0.76 -19.75 4.20
CA ALA A 120 -1.99 -20.49 4.46
C ALA A 120 -2.04 -21.82 3.70
N SER A 121 -1.62 -21.82 2.43
CA SER A 121 -1.59 -23.04 1.61
C SER A 121 -0.64 -24.09 2.18
N LEU A 122 0.53 -23.69 2.68
CA LEU A 122 1.48 -24.60 3.31
C LEU A 122 0.91 -25.20 4.59
N LEU A 123 0.31 -24.37 5.44
CA LEU A 123 -0.30 -24.81 6.71
C LEU A 123 -1.47 -25.77 6.51
N ILE A 124 -2.29 -25.55 5.48
CA ILE A 124 -3.40 -26.46 5.14
C ILE A 124 -2.85 -27.80 4.61
N GLY A 125 -1.77 -27.79 3.83
CA GLY A 125 -1.12 -29.01 3.36
C GLY A 125 -0.63 -29.88 4.52
N GLU A 126 0.12 -29.29 5.45
CA GLU A 126 0.61 -29.96 6.66
C GLU A 126 -0.53 -30.53 7.52
N LEU A 127 -1.67 -29.83 7.62
CA LEU A 127 -2.83 -30.30 8.39
C LEU A 127 -3.57 -31.47 7.72
N ILE A 128 -3.58 -31.53 6.39
CA ILE A 128 -4.21 -32.63 5.63
C ILE A 128 -3.32 -33.89 5.68
N ASP A 129 -2.00 -33.71 5.71
CA ASP A 129 -1.03 -34.80 5.72
C ASP A 129 -0.76 -35.37 7.14
N ALA A 130 -1.26 -34.72 8.21
CA ALA A 130 -1.14 -35.12 9.62
C ALA A 130 -2.27 -36.05 10.09
#